data_AF-A0A958UY65-F1
#
_entry.id   AF-A0A958UY65-F1
#
_cell.length_a   1.000
_cell.length_b   1.000
_cell.length_c   1.000
_cell.angle_alpha   90.00
_cell.angle_beta   90.00
_cell.angle_gamma   90.00
#
_symmetry.space_group_name_H-M   'P 1'
#
loop_
_entity.id
_entity.type
_entity.pdbx_description
1 polymer ?
#
loop_
_entity_poly.entity_id
_entity_poly.type
_entity_poly.pdbx_seq_one_letter_code
_entity_poly.pdbx_strand_id
1 'polypeptide(L)'
;MKKLIFLFVPLLSILIFWSCEQEVLDPGFDTKSSVHKEQMKFHKSKLQNRVLLTEALTDNVIGNTNVRKMQIYTPPGYDRQGDESYPVVYLLHGLPFSEKAFTDISTWDEWVDPN
;
A
#
# COMPACT_ATOMS: atom_id res chain seq x y z
N MET A 1 -33.07 -12.23 42.37
CA MET A 1 -31.70 -12.51 41.86
C MET A 1 -31.68 -13.30 40.54
N LYS A 2 -32.53 -14.32 40.33
CA LYS A 2 -32.56 -15.09 39.06
C LYS A 2 -32.96 -14.30 37.80
N LYS A 3 -33.84 -13.28 37.93
CA LYS A 3 -34.27 -12.44 36.78
C LYS A 3 -33.19 -11.47 36.28
N LEU A 4 -32.17 -11.17 37.09
CA LEU A 4 -31.07 -10.28 36.70
C LEU A 4 -30.05 -11.01 35.80
N ILE A 5 -29.85 -12.31 36.02
CA ILE A 5 -28.93 -13.16 35.23
C ILE A 5 -29.39 -13.27 33.76
N PHE A 6 -30.70 -13.31 33.50
CA PHE A 6 -31.23 -13.39 32.13
C PHE A 6 -30.98 -12.13 31.28
N LEU A 7 -30.69 -10.98 31.90
CA LEU A 7 -30.35 -9.74 31.17
C LEU A 7 -28.84 -9.64 30.84
N PHE A 8 -27.97 -10.27 31.62
CA PHE A 8 -26.51 -10.19 31.40
C PHE A 8 -26.02 -11.14 30.30
N VAL A 9 -26.67 -12.31 30.12
CA VAL A 9 -26.29 -13.28 29.09
C VAL A 9 -26.36 -12.73 27.66
N PRO A 10 -27.44 -12.05 27.22
CA PRO A 10 -27.48 -11.48 25.88
C PRO A 10 -26.49 -10.30 25.72
N LEU A 11 -26.28 -9.50 26.77
CA LEU A 11 -25.34 -8.38 26.75
C LEU A 11 -23.89 -8.84 26.60
N LEU A 12 -23.51 -9.91 27.31
CA LEU A 12 -22.19 -10.53 27.21
C LEU A 12 -22.01 -11.19 25.83
N SER A 13 -23.05 -11.83 25.29
CA SER A 13 -23.00 -12.41 23.94
C SER A 13 -22.80 -11.33 22.86
N ILE A 14 -23.49 -10.19 22.95
CA ILE A 14 -23.32 -9.07 22.02
C ILE A 14 -21.90 -8.50 22.09
N LEU A 15 -21.32 -8.38 23.28
CA LEU A 15 -19.93 -7.94 23.47
C LEU A 15 -18.91 -8.91 22.87
N ILE A 16 -19.15 -10.23 22.96
CA ILE A 16 -18.26 -11.25 22.37
C ILE A 16 -18.39 -11.27 20.84
N PHE A 17 -19.60 -11.06 20.29
CA PHE A 17 -19.82 -11.03 18.85
C PHE A 17 -19.33 -9.74 18.17
N TRP A 18 -19.17 -8.63 18.91
CA TRP A 18 -18.54 -7.41 18.40
C TRP A 18 -17.00 -7.44 18.46
N SER A 19 -16.42 -8.34 19.25
CA SER A 19 -14.96 -8.44 19.40
C SER A 19 -14.29 -9.36 18.38
N CYS A 20 -15.06 -9.97 17.45
CA CYS A 20 -14.48 -10.64 16.29
C CYS A 20 -14.11 -9.59 15.23
N GLU A 21 -12.93 -8.99 15.37
CA GLU A 21 -12.25 -8.39 14.24
C GLU A 21 -11.78 -9.54 13.33
N GLN A 22 -12.40 -9.65 12.16
CA GLN A 22 -12.11 -10.72 11.22
C GLN A 22 -10.78 -10.41 10.53
N GLU A 23 -9.70 -11.04 11.00
CA GLU A 23 -8.44 -11.09 10.25
C GLU A 23 -8.69 -11.82 8.93
N VAL A 24 -8.80 -11.06 7.84
CA VAL A 24 -8.72 -11.59 6.48
C VAL A 24 -7.26 -11.94 6.25
N LEU A 25 -6.89 -13.19 6.53
CA LEU A 25 -5.64 -13.75 6.06
C LEU A 25 -5.71 -13.80 4.54
N ASP A 26 -4.92 -12.95 3.87
CA ASP A 26 -4.74 -13.01 2.42
C ASP A 26 -4.36 -14.45 2.04
N PRO A 27 -5.11 -15.13 1.16
CA PRO A 27 -4.74 -16.45 0.68
C PRO A 27 -3.55 -16.27 -0.25
N GLY A 28 -2.36 -16.23 0.35
CA GLY A 28 -1.10 -16.36 -0.34
C GLY A 28 -1.09 -17.67 -1.11
N PHE A 29 -1.17 -17.55 -2.43
CA PHE A 29 -0.40 -18.33 -3.39
C PHE A 29 -0.40 -19.86 -3.15
N ASP A 30 -1.42 -20.53 -3.68
CA ASP A 30 -1.35 -21.87 -4.32
C ASP A 30 -2.63 -22.67 -4.09
N THR A 31 -3.70 -22.34 -4.80
CA THR A 31 -4.60 -23.40 -5.28
C THR A 31 -5.32 -22.94 -6.53
N LYS A 32 -5.02 -23.59 -7.66
CA LYS A 32 -5.93 -23.64 -8.80
C LYS A 32 -7.23 -24.31 -8.34
N SER A 33 -8.16 -23.54 -7.80
CA SER A 33 -9.49 -24.04 -7.46
C SER A 33 -10.53 -23.17 -8.15
N SER A 34 -11.05 -23.71 -9.24
CA SER A 34 -12.25 -23.28 -9.94
C SER A 34 -13.46 -23.47 -9.04
N VAL A 35 -13.69 -22.56 -8.09
CA VAL A 35 -14.89 -22.53 -7.23
C VAL A 35 -15.26 -21.07 -6.98
N HIS A 36 -16.47 -20.69 -7.42
CA HIS A 36 -17.10 -19.39 -7.22
C HIS A 36 -16.33 -18.15 -7.72
N LYS A 37 -16.53 -17.84 -9.01
CA LYS A 37 -16.38 -16.51 -9.59
C LYS A 37 -17.49 -15.59 -9.07
N GLU A 38 -17.67 -15.48 -7.75
CA GLU A 38 -18.20 -14.24 -7.22
C GLU A 38 -17.23 -13.16 -7.67
N GLN A 39 -17.78 -12.11 -8.24
CA GLN A 39 -17.05 -11.02 -8.87
C GLN A 39 -16.33 -10.24 -7.77
N MET A 40 -15.25 -10.81 -7.24
CA MET A 40 -14.39 -10.21 -6.24
C MET A 40 -13.92 -8.89 -6.85
N LYS A 41 -14.44 -7.79 -6.31
CA LYS A 41 -14.20 -6.45 -6.86
C LYS A 41 -12.77 -6.08 -6.51
N PHE A 42 -11.84 -6.52 -7.33
CA PHE A 42 -10.42 -6.19 -7.18
C PHE A 42 -10.26 -4.69 -7.35
N HIS A 43 -9.90 -4.03 -6.25
CA HIS A 43 -9.43 -2.66 -6.32
C HIS A 43 -8.02 -2.68 -6.91
N LYS A 44 -7.71 -1.72 -7.78
CA LYS A 44 -6.36 -1.61 -8.34
C LYS A 44 -5.52 -0.72 -7.45
N SER A 45 -4.25 -1.08 -7.29
CA SER A 45 -3.24 -0.17 -6.80
C SER A 45 -3.01 0.97 -7.79
N LYS A 46 -2.28 2.00 -7.36
CA LYS A 46 -1.99 3.16 -8.20
C LYS A 46 -0.53 3.57 -8.01
N LEU A 47 0.20 3.66 -9.11
CA LEU A 47 1.52 4.27 -9.18
C LEU A 47 1.37 5.70 -9.69
N GLN A 48 1.93 6.66 -8.97
CA GLN A 48 1.75 8.08 -9.21
C GLN A 48 3.10 8.75 -9.42
N ASN A 49 3.33 9.35 -10.58
CA ASN A 49 4.50 10.20 -10.78
C ASN A 49 4.24 11.57 -10.16
N ARG A 50 5.22 12.08 -9.40
CA ARG A 50 5.16 13.38 -8.73
C ARG A 50 6.42 14.17 -9.03
N VAL A 51 6.25 15.49 -9.08
CA VAL A 51 7.33 16.46 -9.22
C VAL A 51 7.20 17.44 -8.06
N LEU A 52 8.28 17.64 -7.34
CA LEU A 52 8.37 18.56 -6.21
C LEU A 52 9.43 19.60 -6.50
N LEU A 53 9.11 20.85 -6.23
CA LEU A 53 10.12 21.90 -6.11
C LEU A 53 10.65 21.88 -4.68
N THR A 54 11.95 21.70 -4.51
CA THR A 54 12.58 21.54 -3.21
C THR A 54 13.39 22.77 -2.84
N GLU A 55 12.84 23.60 -1.96
CA GLU A 55 13.50 24.84 -1.52
C GLU A 55 14.89 24.59 -0.94
N ALA A 56 15.05 23.49 -0.20
CA ALA A 56 16.32 23.07 0.40
C ALA A 56 17.44 22.77 -0.62
N LEU A 57 17.12 22.57 -1.90
CA LEU A 57 18.09 22.36 -2.98
C LEU A 57 18.30 23.62 -3.83
N THR A 58 17.67 24.75 -3.50
CA THR A 58 17.88 26.01 -4.22
C THR A 58 19.32 26.47 -4.01
N ASP A 59 19.99 26.83 -5.12
CA ASP A 59 21.37 27.32 -5.15
C ASP A 59 22.38 26.43 -4.39
N ASN A 60 22.16 25.11 -4.41
CA ASN A 60 23.06 24.18 -3.76
C ASN A 60 24.42 24.10 -4.47
N VAL A 61 25.48 23.78 -3.71
CA VAL A 61 26.88 23.76 -4.21
C VAL A 61 27.16 22.72 -5.30
N ILE A 62 26.31 21.69 -5.44
CA ILE A 62 26.44 20.66 -6.48
C ILE A 62 25.93 21.21 -7.83
N GLY A 63 25.10 22.26 -7.83
CA GLY A 63 24.56 22.88 -9.03
C GLY A 63 23.49 22.05 -9.74
N ASN A 64 22.95 21.03 -9.09
CA ASN A 64 21.85 20.24 -9.65
C ASN A 64 20.50 20.95 -9.43
N THR A 65 19.50 20.60 -10.26
CA THR A 65 18.18 21.22 -10.19
C THR A 65 17.48 20.97 -8.84
N ASN A 66 16.75 21.98 -8.37
CA ASN A 66 15.86 21.86 -7.22
C ASN A 66 14.50 21.23 -7.56
N VAL A 67 14.27 20.83 -8.81
CA VAL A 67 13.09 20.09 -9.25
C VAL A 67 13.35 18.59 -9.12
N ARG A 68 12.63 17.92 -8.23
CA ARG A 68 12.81 16.51 -7.90
C ARG A 68 11.62 15.68 -8.37
N LYS A 69 11.90 14.54 -9.00
CA LYS A 69 10.89 13.56 -9.40
C LYS A 69 10.85 12.43 -8.39
N MET A 70 9.66 11.88 -8.17
CA MET A 70 9.45 10.69 -7.36
C MET A 70 8.22 9.92 -7.83
N GLN A 71 8.14 8.66 -7.43
CA GLN A 71 6.98 7.82 -7.66
C GLN A 71 6.37 7.39 -6.32
N ILE A 72 5.04 7.45 -6.23
CA ILE A 72 4.27 7.06 -5.04
C ILE A 72 3.38 5.89 -5.43
N TYR A 73 3.57 4.76 -4.75
CA TYR A 73 2.66 3.62 -4.83
C TYR A 73 1.63 3.72 -3.71
N THR A 74 0.35 3.57 -4.05
CA THR A 74 -0.74 3.39 -3.08
C THR A 74 -1.39 2.02 -3.26
N PRO A 75 -1.67 1.29 -2.16
CA PRO A 75 -2.24 -0.05 -2.22
C PRO A 75 -3.66 -0.07 -2.82
N PRO A 76 -4.15 -1.26 -3.23
CA PRO A 76 -5.54 -1.47 -3.64
C PRO A 76 -6.53 -0.89 -2.63
N GLY A 77 -7.45 -0.04 -3.10
CA GLY A 77 -8.53 0.47 -2.25
C GLY A 77 -8.16 1.68 -1.39
N TYR A 78 -6.94 2.23 -1.53
CA TYR A 78 -6.46 3.40 -0.78
C TYR A 78 -7.49 4.55 -0.67
N ASP A 79 -8.07 4.99 -1.80
CA ASP A 79 -9.02 6.12 -1.82
C ASP A 79 -10.35 5.86 -1.07
N ARG A 80 -10.64 4.60 -0.68
CA ARG A 80 -11.93 4.21 -0.06
C ARG A 80 -11.89 4.15 1.46
N GLN A 81 -10.70 4.15 2.06
CA GLN A 81 -10.55 4.04 3.52
C GLN A 81 -10.69 5.38 4.25
N GLY A 82 -11.06 6.45 3.55
CA GLY A 82 -11.33 7.75 4.16
C GLY A 82 -10.09 8.31 4.83
N ASP A 83 -10.14 8.43 6.16
CA ASP A 83 -9.09 9.01 7.00
C ASP A 83 -8.08 7.97 7.54
N GLU A 84 -8.19 6.71 7.13
CA GLU A 84 -7.22 5.68 7.49
C GLU A 84 -5.83 6.02 6.93
N SER A 85 -4.82 5.96 7.80
CA SER A 85 -3.44 6.28 7.45
C SER A 85 -2.62 5.00 7.30
N TYR A 86 -1.73 5.00 6.32
CA TYR A 86 -0.83 3.88 6.06
C TYR A 86 0.59 4.19 6.56
N PRO A 87 1.35 3.18 7.02
CA PRO A 87 2.78 3.33 7.19
C PRO A 87 3.44 3.67 5.85
N VAL A 88 4.46 4.53 5.89
CA VAL A 88 5.18 4.97 4.69
C VAL A 88 6.56 4.33 4.65
N VAL A 89 6.89 3.72 3.51
CA VAL A 89 8.22 3.19 3.21
C VAL A 89 8.88 4.08 2.16
N TYR A 90 10.08 4.58 2.48
CA TYR A 90 10.93 5.28 1.51
C TYR A 90 11.89 4.28 0.88
N LEU A 91 11.68 3.97 -0.39
CA LEU A 91 12.54 3.08 -1.16
C LEU A 91 13.52 3.91 -2.00
N LEU A 92 14.80 3.89 -1.62
CA LEU A 92 15.85 4.64 -2.30
C LEU A 92 16.61 3.75 -3.28
N HIS A 93 16.91 4.29 -4.46
CA HIS A 93 17.75 3.63 -5.46
C HIS A 93 19.23 4.00 -5.26
N GLY A 94 20.12 3.20 -5.85
CA GLY A 94 21.54 3.53 -5.96
C GLY A 94 21.84 4.43 -7.16
N LEU A 95 23.11 4.85 -7.27
CA LEU A 95 23.62 5.42 -8.52
C LEU A 95 23.81 4.30 -9.56
N PRO A 96 23.60 4.56 -10.86
CA PRO A 96 23.26 5.85 -11.47
C PRO A 96 21.75 6.03 -11.73
N PHE A 97 20.91 5.25 -11.04
CA PHE A 97 19.49 5.17 -11.34
C PHE A 97 18.69 6.40 -10.90
N SER A 98 17.40 6.41 -11.23
CA SER A 98 16.43 7.45 -10.91
C SER A 98 15.22 6.87 -10.17
N GLU A 99 14.17 7.65 -9.94
CA GLU A 99 12.94 7.22 -9.26
C GLU A 99 12.27 6.01 -9.91
N LYS A 100 12.59 5.74 -11.19
CA LYS A 100 12.04 4.64 -11.98
C LYS A 100 12.69 3.27 -11.74
N ALA A 101 13.80 3.21 -11.01
CA ALA A 101 14.63 2.00 -10.89
C ALA A 101 13.85 0.74 -10.49
N PHE A 102 12.81 0.88 -9.68
CA PHE A 102 12.03 -0.25 -9.16
C PHE A 102 10.71 -0.49 -9.89
N THR A 103 10.35 0.33 -10.87
CA THR A 103 9.03 0.27 -11.54
C THR A 103 9.13 0.13 -13.05
N ASP A 104 10.27 0.50 -13.64
CA ASP A 104 10.53 0.45 -15.07
C ASP A 104 11.77 -0.40 -15.33
N ILE A 105 11.56 -1.61 -15.85
CA ILE A 105 12.64 -2.55 -16.13
C ILE A 105 13.62 -2.01 -17.17
N SER A 106 13.16 -1.14 -18.08
CA SER A 106 14.01 -0.57 -19.12
C SER A 106 15.15 0.31 -18.56
N THR A 107 14.99 0.80 -17.32
CA THR A 107 16.07 1.50 -16.60
C THR A 107 17.33 0.64 -16.43
N TRP A 108 17.19 -0.68 -16.55
CA TRP A 108 18.27 -1.65 -16.37
C TRP A 108 18.85 -2.18 -17.68
N ASP A 109 18.22 -1.91 -18.83
CA ASP A 109 18.60 -2.53 -20.12
C ASP A 109 20.08 -2.32 -20.44
N GLU A 110 20.57 -1.07 -20.31
CA GLU A 110 21.98 -0.70 -20.54
C GLU A 110 22.98 -1.40 -19.59
N TRP A 111 22.51 -1.92 -18.46
CA TRP A 111 23.36 -2.48 -17.40
C TRP A 111 23.35 -4.01 -17.35
N VAL A 112 22.25 -4.63 -17.77
CA VAL A 112 22.03 -6.08 -17.64
C VAL A 112 22.25 -6.81 -18.96
N ASP A 113 22.00 -6.17 -20.09
CA ASP A 113 22.28 -6.75 -21.41
C ASP A 113 22.85 -5.70 -22.37
N PRO A 114 24.18 -5.47 -22.33
CA PRO A 114 24.80 -4.42 -23.13
C PRO A 114 24.91 -4.75 -24.64
N ASN A 115 24.16 -5.73 -25.18
CA ASN A 115 24.26 -6.13 -26.60
C ASN A 115 22.93 -6.45 -27.28
#